data_AF-A0A6M2D7E0-F1
#
_entry.id   AF-A0A6M2D7E0-F1
#
_cell.length_a   1.000
_cell.length_b   1.000
_cell.length_c   1.000
_cell.angle_alpha   90.00
_cell.angle_beta   90.00
_cell.angle_gamma   90.00
#
_symmetry.space_group_name_H-M   'P 1'
#
loop_
_entity.id
_entity.type
_entity.pdbx_description
1 polymer ?
#
loop_
_entity_poly.entity_id
_entity_poly.type
_entity_poly.pdbx_seq_one_letter_code
_entity_poly.pdbx_strand_id
1 'polypeptide(L)'
;LFTILDDPANSYGLEEYDFLGVLRDLSAGMKHLRDNNIIHRDLKPGNIMKYVAEDGRFVYKLADFGAARELQDDQQFMSLYGTEEYLHPDMYERAVLKKSAGKSFGATVDLWSIGVTLYHVATGALPFRPYGGRRNKDTMFCITSKKESGVISGVQNTENGPIEWSKELPRTCLLSPGLREKVVPLLAGLLECDDSKMWTFEQFFESVTEVLRCRLVHVLYLNEGREIHAYLPPQATLSDLKAEVYQQTNLPAASQLLLLPEGVLLENALGRGS
;
A
#
# COMPACT_ATOMS: atom_id res chain seq x y z
N LEU A 1 -9.83 8.13 9.27
CA LEU A 1 -9.69 7.25 8.08
C LEU A 1 -10.63 6.05 8.19
N PHE A 2 -10.75 5.42 9.35
CA PHE A 2 -11.71 4.33 9.59
C PHE A 2 -13.15 4.66 9.13
N THR A 3 -13.71 5.80 9.56
CA THR A 3 -15.06 6.21 9.16
C THR A 3 -15.22 6.46 7.66
N ILE A 4 -14.14 6.74 6.93
CA ILE A 4 -14.16 6.93 5.48
C ILE A 4 -14.25 5.56 4.81
N LEU A 5 -13.47 4.57 5.30
CA LEU A 5 -13.50 3.20 4.77
C LEU A 5 -14.80 2.46 5.11
N ASP A 6 -15.50 2.88 6.18
CA ASP A 6 -16.81 2.34 6.54
C ASP A 6 -17.96 2.93 5.69
N ASP A 7 -17.70 4.02 4.94
CA ASP A 7 -18.66 4.56 3.99
C ASP A 7 -18.83 3.57 2.82
N PRO A 8 -20.08 3.16 2.48
CA PRO A 8 -20.33 2.24 1.37
C PRO A 8 -19.73 2.69 0.03
N ALA A 9 -19.55 3.99 -0.19
CA ALA A 9 -18.89 4.53 -1.38
C ALA A 9 -17.43 4.04 -1.53
N ASN A 10 -16.79 3.71 -0.40
CA ASN A 10 -15.39 3.23 -0.35
C ASN A 10 -15.28 1.72 -0.11
N SER A 11 -16.36 0.96 -0.35
CA SER A 11 -16.37 -0.52 -0.20
C SER A 11 -15.29 -1.24 -1.01
N TYR A 12 -14.75 -0.58 -2.04
CA TYR A 12 -13.70 -1.10 -2.92
C TYR A 12 -12.37 -0.34 -2.81
N GLY A 13 -12.20 0.44 -1.73
CA GLY A 13 -11.04 1.28 -1.47
C GLY A 13 -11.29 2.75 -1.81
N LEU A 14 -10.28 3.56 -1.55
CA LEU A 14 -10.28 4.98 -1.89
C LEU A 14 -9.94 5.21 -3.35
N GLU A 15 -10.38 6.35 -3.88
CA GLU A 15 -9.91 6.86 -5.15
C GLU A 15 -8.40 7.16 -5.12
N GLU A 16 -7.81 7.16 -6.31
CA GLU A 16 -6.37 7.29 -6.52
C GLU A 16 -5.76 8.54 -5.87
N TYR A 17 -6.43 9.68 -5.98
CA TYR A 17 -5.98 10.94 -5.36
C TYR A 17 -5.92 10.85 -3.84
N ASP A 18 -6.95 10.27 -3.22
CA ASP A 18 -7.03 10.10 -1.77
C ASP A 18 -6.04 9.06 -1.27
N PHE A 19 -5.88 7.93 -1.99
CA PHE A 19 -4.88 6.92 -1.68
C PHE A 19 -3.46 7.50 -1.67
N LEU A 20 -3.08 8.28 -2.70
CA LEU A 20 -1.78 8.96 -2.76
C LEU A 20 -1.61 9.99 -1.64
N GLY A 21 -2.70 10.66 -1.25
CA GLY A 21 -2.73 11.54 -0.08
C GLY A 21 -2.41 10.81 1.21
N VAL A 22 -3.05 9.65 1.44
CA VAL A 22 -2.77 8.77 2.59
C VAL A 22 -1.33 8.28 2.55
N LEU A 23 -0.85 7.78 1.40
CA LEU A 23 0.51 7.26 1.25
C LEU A 23 1.58 8.30 1.61
N ARG A 24 1.43 9.53 1.08
CA ARG A 24 2.34 10.65 1.34
C ARG A 24 2.36 11.02 2.81
N ASP A 25 1.20 11.25 3.40
CA ASP A 25 1.11 11.81 4.73
C ASP A 25 1.47 10.77 5.81
N LEU A 26 1.14 9.48 5.57
CA LEU A 26 1.61 8.38 6.43
C LEU A 26 3.13 8.22 6.37
N SER A 27 3.72 8.24 5.18
CA SER A 27 5.18 8.16 5.04
C SER A 27 5.88 9.30 5.78
N ALA A 28 5.39 10.53 5.65
CA ALA A 28 5.91 11.68 6.37
C ALA A 28 5.75 11.55 7.90
N GLY A 29 4.59 11.10 8.38
CA GLY A 29 4.34 10.83 9.80
C GLY A 29 5.28 9.77 10.36
N MET A 30 5.47 8.67 9.64
CA MET A 30 6.37 7.58 10.04
C MET A 30 7.83 8.00 10.04
N LYS A 31 8.26 8.81 9.07
CA LYS A 31 9.59 9.40 9.08
C LYS A 31 9.79 10.24 10.34
N HIS A 32 8.81 11.06 10.70
CA HIS A 32 8.89 11.85 11.93
C HIS A 32 9.02 11.00 13.19
N LEU A 33 8.24 9.91 13.32
CA LEU A 33 8.37 8.99 14.44
C LEU A 33 9.75 8.34 14.47
N ARG A 34 10.24 7.87 13.32
CA ARG A 34 11.57 7.25 13.18
C ARG A 34 12.69 8.21 13.57
N ASP A 35 12.65 9.45 13.10
CA ASP A 35 13.65 10.48 13.39
C ASP A 35 13.68 10.86 14.89
N ASN A 36 12.62 10.55 15.64
CA ASN A 36 12.52 10.74 17.09
C ASN A 36 12.62 9.41 17.89
N ASN A 37 13.00 8.31 17.24
CA ASN A 37 13.08 6.98 17.85
C ASN A 37 11.77 6.49 18.49
N ILE A 38 10.61 6.84 17.92
CA ILE A 38 9.29 6.41 18.42
C ILE A 38 8.74 5.28 17.54
N ILE A 39 8.23 4.21 18.18
CA ILE A 39 7.37 3.20 17.54
C ILE A 39 5.93 3.44 17.99
N HIS A 40 4.97 3.40 17.06
CA HIS A 40 3.56 3.60 17.36
C HIS A 40 2.87 2.34 17.89
N ARG A 41 3.11 1.15 17.30
CA ARG A 41 2.61 -0.17 17.73
C ARG A 41 1.09 -0.41 17.61
N ASP A 42 0.32 0.51 17.04
CA ASP A 42 -1.11 0.32 16.75
C ASP A 42 -1.53 1.13 15.51
N LEU A 43 -0.73 1.07 14.45
CA LEU A 43 -1.04 1.75 13.19
C LEU A 43 -2.18 1.03 12.47
N LYS A 44 -3.28 1.74 12.28
CA LYS A 44 -4.49 1.27 11.63
C LYS A 44 -5.34 2.46 11.17
N PRO A 45 -6.30 2.30 10.25
CA PRO A 45 -7.21 3.37 9.83
C PRO A 45 -7.92 4.11 10.98
N GLY A 46 -8.18 3.43 12.10
CA GLY A 46 -8.77 4.02 13.30
C GLY A 46 -7.92 5.11 13.95
N ASN A 47 -6.60 5.00 13.82
CA ASN A 47 -5.61 5.89 14.44
C ASN A 47 -5.01 6.87 13.42
N ILE A 48 -5.68 7.05 12.27
CA ILE A 48 -5.28 7.98 11.21
C ILE A 48 -6.42 8.97 10.99
N MET A 49 -6.21 10.22 11.40
CA MET A 49 -7.22 11.27 11.33
C MET A 49 -7.15 11.97 9.97
N LYS A 50 -8.31 12.32 9.41
CA LYS A 50 -8.41 13.17 8.21
C LYS A 50 -8.71 14.59 8.66
N TYR A 51 -7.89 15.53 8.20
CA TYR A 51 -8.03 16.95 8.41
C TYR A 51 -8.22 17.63 7.05
N VAL A 52 -9.12 18.61 6.96
CA VAL A 52 -9.26 19.46 5.78
C VAL A 52 -8.43 20.71 6.03
N ALA A 53 -7.36 20.88 5.28
CA ALA A 53 -6.53 22.08 5.36
C ALA A 53 -7.29 23.31 4.84
N GLU A 54 -6.77 24.50 5.16
CA GLU A 54 -7.40 25.77 4.78
C GLU A 54 -7.52 25.94 3.26
N ASP A 55 -6.61 25.31 2.50
CA ASP A 55 -6.61 25.24 1.04
C ASP A 55 -7.60 24.19 0.49
N GLY A 56 -8.39 23.54 1.34
CA GLY A 56 -9.35 22.50 0.99
C GLY A 56 -8.74 21.11 0.83
N ARG A 57 -7.41 20.97 0.94
CA ARG A 57 -6.73 19.70 0.72
C ARG A 57 -6.88 18.76 1.91
N PHE A 58 -7.08 17.48 1.65
CA PHE A 58 -7.10 16.47 2.69
C PHE A 58 -5.68 16.16 3.18
N VAL A 59 -5.51 16.17 4.50
CA VAL A 59 -4.26 15.85 5.20
C VAL A 59 -4.52 14.74 6.21
N TYR A 60 -3.72 13.69 6.15
CA TYR A 60 -3.84 12.55 7.06
C TYR A 60 -2.79 12.64 8.17
N LYS A 61 -3.20 12.39 9.43
CA LYS A 61 -2.34 12.55 10.61
C LYS A 61 -2.41 11.31 11.49
N LEU A 62 -1.26 10.83 11.94
CA LEU A 62 -1.17 9.78 12.97
C LEU A 62 -1.73 10.33 14.30
N ALA A 63 -2.46 9.49 15.02
CA ALA A 63 -3.07 9.80 16.31
C ALA A 63 -3.07 8.57 17.23
N ASP A 64 -3.43 8.77 18.49
CA ASP A 64 -3.45 7.72 19.52
C ASP A 64 -2.09 7.05 19.78
N PHE A 65 -1.24 7.79 20.49
CA PHE A 65 0.07 7.32 20.93
C PHE A 65 0.00 6.57 22.28
N GLY A 66 -1.18 6.12 22.74
CA GLY A 66 -1.32 5.41 24.01
C GLY A 66 -0.55 4.08 24.04
N ALA A 67 -0.36 3.48 22.88
CA ALA A 67 0.49 2.32 22.68
C ALA A 67 1.92 2.67 22.22
N ALA A 68 2.30 3.92 22.03
CA ALA A 68 3.62 4.26 21.50
C ALA A 68 4.73 4.09 22.55
N ARG A 69 5.98 3.92 22.08
CA ARG A 69 7.19 3.89 22.93
C ARG A 69 8.39 4.47 22.21
N GLU A 70 9.29 5.06 22.99
CA GLU A 70 10.65 5.33 22.54
C GLU A 70 11.45 4.03 22.49
N LEU A 71 12.17 3.83 21.39
CA LEU A 71 13.24 2.86 21.27
C LEU A 71 14.51 3.48 21.86
N GLN A 72 15.06 2.87 22.89
CA GLN A 72 16.49 2.96 23.11
C GLN A 72 17.17 2.00 22.12
N ASP A 73 18.33 2.37 21.57
CA ASP A 73 19.11 1.50 20.69
C ASP A 73 19.24 0.11 21.39
N ASP A 74 18.74 -0.94 20.75
CA ASP A 74 18.67 -2.34 21.21
C ASP A 74 17.48 -2.74 22.10
N GLN A 75 16.52 -1.85 22.40
CA GLN A 75 15.39 -2.19 23.26
C GLN A 75 14.31 -2.97 22.52
N GLN A 76 14.16 -4.23 22.92
CA GLN A 76 13.11 -5.13 22.48
C GLN A 76 11.96 -5.08 23.47
N PHE A 77 10.71 -4.98 22.99
CA PHE A 77 9.55 -4.90 23.89
C PHE A 77 8.78 -6.22 23.99
N MET A 78 8.16 -6.43 25.15
CA MET A 78 7.39 -7.64 25.47
C MET A 78 5.88 -7.41 25.59
N SER A 79 5.44 -6.14 25.63
CA SER A 79 4.05 -5.78 25.93
C SER A 79 3.13 -5.99 24.72
N LEU A 80 1.96 -6.58 24.96
CA LEU A 80 0.97 -6.95 23.96
C LEU A 80 -0.02 -5.79 23.74
N TYR A 81 0.26 -4.93 22.76
CA TYR A 81 -0.65 -3.89 22.30
C TYR A 81 -0.84 -4.02 20.79
N GLY A 82 -1.98 -3.53 20.29
CA GLY A 82 -2.30 -3.50 18.86
C GLY A 82 -3.62 -4.18 18.51
N THR A 83 -4.09 -3.92 17.30
CA THR A 83 -5.35 -4.46 16.77
C THR A 83 -5.08 -5.73 15.98
N GLU A 84 -5.74 -6.84 16.33
CA GLU A 84 -5.42 -8.21 15.88
C GLU A 84 -5.14 -8.33 14.38
N GLU A 85 -5.92 -7.67 13.53
CA GLU A 85 -5.78 -7.78 12.07
C GLU A 85 -4.60 -7.03 11.46
N TYR A 86 -4.00 -6.10 12.21
CA TYR A 86 -2.87 -5.26 11.77
C TYR A 86 -1.55 -5.72 12.39
N LEU A 87 -1.58 -6.72 13.28
CA LEU A 87 -0.38 -7.21 13.95
C LEU A 87 0.53 -7.98 13.00
N HIS A 88 1.83 -7.73 13.13
CA HIS A 88 2.87 -8.59 12.56
C HIS A 88 2.70 -10.04 13.06
N PRO A 89 2.94 -11.08 12.23
CA PRO A 89 2.77 -12.49 12.61
C PRO A 89 3.40 -12.86 13.96
N ASP A 90 4.64 -12.44 14.20
CA ASP A 90 5.34 -12.75 15.46
C ASP A 90 4.66 -12.06 16.66
N MET A 91 4.12 -10.85 16.49
CA MET A 91 3.35 -10.17 17.54
C MET A 91 2.01 -10.88 17.77
N TYR A 92 1.37 -11.33 16.70
CA TYR A 92 0.11 -12.06 16.76
C TYR A 92 0.25 -13.39 17.52
N GLU A 93 1.31 -14.17 17.24
CA GLU A 93 1.58 -15.43 17.94
C GLU A 93 1.70 -15.24 19.46
N ARG A 94 2.41 -14.18 19.86
CA ARG A 94 2.60 -13.85 21.28
C ARG A 94 1.34 -13.26 21.92
N ALA A 95 0.70 -12.29 21.26
CA ALA A 95 -0.43 -11.53 21.80
C ALA A 95 -1.73 -12.31 21.83
N VAL A 96 -2.01 -13.02 20.73
CA VAL A 96 -3.32 -13.61 20.46
C VAL A 96 -3.33 -15.10 20.72
N LEU A 97 -2.27 -15.82 20.33
CA LEU A 97 -2.12 -17.27 20.60
C LEU A 97 -1.50 -17.56 21.97
N LYS A 98 -0.99 -16.54 22.67
CA LYS A 98 -0.35 -16.65 24.00
C LYS A 98 0.80 -17.67 24.04
N LYS A 99 1.50 -17.86 22.93
CA LYS A 99 2.67 -18.74 22.87
C LYS A 99 3.92 -18.00 23.31
N SER A 100 4.85 -18.72 23.94
CA SER A 100 6.16 -18.21 24.33
C SER A 100 7.03 -17.99 23.10
N ALA A 101 6.86 -16.88 22.40
CA ALA A 101 7.77 -16.47 21.35
C ALA A 101 9.06 -15.93 21.99
N GLY A 102 10.19 -16.60 21.73
CA GLY A 102 11.54 -16.14 22.11
C GLY A 102 12.07 -15.04 21.21
N LYS A 103 11.24 -14.54 20.27
CA LYS A 103 11.56 -13.42 19.38
C LYS A 103 11.14 -12.11 20.00
N SER A 104 11.94 -11.12 19.67
CA SER A 104 11.78 -9.74 20.05
C SER A 104 11.27 -8.89 18.90
N PHE A 105 10.53 -7.84 19.25
CA PHE A 105 9.95 -6.93 18.26
C PHE A 105 10.77 -5.66 18.16
N GLY A 106 11.16 -5.31 16.93
CA GLY A 106 11.79 -4.05 16.60
C GLY A 106 10.80 -3.06 15.98
N ALA A 107 11.32 -1.93 15.50
CA ALA A 107 10.55 -0.89 14.82
C ALA A 107 9.79 -1.39 13.57
N THR A 108 10.28 -2.47 12.94
CA THR A 108 9.75 -3.00 11.68
C THR A 108 8.32 -3.55 11.78
N VAL A 109 7.79 -3.78 12.98
CA VAL A 109 6.38 -4.19 13.15
C VAL A 109 5.38 -3.11 12.71
N ASP A 110 5.79 -1.85 12.77
CA ASP A 110 4.98 -0.74 12.27
C ASP A 110 4.88 -0.78 10.74
N LEU A 111 5.92 -1.27 10.04
CA LEU A 111 5.90 -1.42 8.57
C LEU A 111 4.83 -2.43 8.13
N TRP A 112 4.71 -3.56 8.84
CA TRP A 112 3.63 -4.52 8.58
C TRP A 112 2.26 -3.88 8.78
N SER A 113 2.07 -3.18 9.89
CA SER A 113 0.81 -2.50 10.22
C SER A 113 0.42 -1.46 9.16
N ILE A 114 1.41 -0.74 8.61
CA ILE A 114 1.25 0.18 7.48
C ILE A 114 0.89 -0.59 6.21
N GLY A 115 1.55 -1.72 5.91
CA GLY A 115 1.22 -2.55 4.76
C GLY A 115 -0.23 -3.02 4.78
N VAL A 116 -0.70 -3.51 5.93
CA VAL A 116 -2.11 -3.89 6.12
C VAL A 116 -3.04 -2.68 5.94
N THR A 117 -2.66 -1.52 6.50
CA THR A 117 -3.42 -0.28 6.38
C THR A 117 -3.52 0.19 4.92
N LEU A 118 -2.40 0.23 4.18
CA LEU A 118 -2.38 0.67 2.79
C LEU A 118 -3.15 -0.29 1.89
N TYR A 119 -3.07 -1.61 2.12
CA TYR A 119 -3.91 -2.58 1.41
C TYR A 119 -5.40 -2.31 1.68
N HIS A 120 -5.77 -2.09 2.95
CA HIS A 120 -7.14 -1.82 3.33
C HIS A 120 -7.67 -0.53 2.68
N VAL A 121 -6.86 0.53 2.67
CA VAL A 121 -7.20 1.79 2.01
C VAL A 121 -7.34 1.62 0.49
N ALA A 122 -6.48 0.79 -0.14
CA ALA A 122 -6.53 0.55 -1.58
C ALA A 122 -7.73 -0.33 -2.02
N THR A 123 -8.27 -1.18 -1.15
CA THR A 123 -9.21 -2.24 -1.55
C THR A 123 -10.53 -2.25 -0.80
N GLY A 124 -10.64 -1.51 0.30
CA GLY A 124 -11.80 -1.56 1.20
C GLY A 124 -11.87 -2.84 2.05
N ALA A 125 -10.90 -3.75 1.92
CA ALA A 125 -10.86 -5.02 2.64
C ALA A 125 -9.49 -5.30 3.25
N LEU A 126 -9.46 -6.12 4.31
CA LEU A 126 -8.20 -6.59 4.89
C LEU A 126 -7.49 -7.60 3.96
N PRO A 127 -6.14 -7.59 3.89
CA PRO A 127 -5.36 -8.49 3.04
C PRO A 127 -5.46 -9.96 3.45
N PHE A 128 -5.58 -10.22 4.75
CA PHE A 128 -5.55 -11.56 5.31
C PHE A 128 -6.84 -11.85 6.05
N ARG A 129 -7.61 -12.84 5.58
CA ARG A 129 -8.96 -13.12 6.07
C ARG A 129 -9.19 -14.62 6.16
N PRO A 130 -9.14 -15.23 7.37
CA PRO A 130 -9.56 -16.61 7.54
C PRO A 130 -11.09 -16.73 7.48
N TYR A 131 -11.58 -17.91 7.13
CA TYR A 131 -13.01 -18.19 7.24
C TYR A 131 -13.43 -18.12 8.71
N GLY A 132 -14.58 -17.49 8.98
CA GLY A 132 -15.04 -17.21 10.35
C GLY A 132 -14.37 -16.01 11.04
N GLY A 133 -13.47 -15.30 10.34
CA GLY A 133 -12.85 -14.05 10.80
C GLY A 133 -12.00 -14.22 12.06
N ARG A 134 -12.02 -13.22 12.96
CA ARG A 134 -11.16 -13.16 14.17
C ARG A 134 -11.24 -14.39 15.08
N ARG A 135 -12.30 -15.19 15.00
CA ARG A 135 -12.44 -16.41 15.79
C ARG A 135 -11.45 -17.49 15.36
N ASN A 136 -11.06 -17.51 14.09
CA ASN A 136 -10.16 -18.50 13.53
C ASN A 136 -8.69 -18.03 13.61
N LYS A 137 -8.17 -18.01 14.85
CA LYS A 137 -6.87 -17.43 15.16
C LYS A 137 -5.70 -18.22 14.57
N ASP A 138 -5.81 -19.54 14.52
CA ASP A 138 -4.77 -20.41 13.98
C ASP A 138 -4.64 -20.26 12.46
N THR A 139 -5.76 -20.18 11.74
CA THR A 139 -5.70 -19.91 10.29
C THR A 139 -5.20 -18.50 10.02
N MET A 140 -5.59 -17.49 10.81
CA MET A 140 -5.02 -16.13 10.68
C MET A 140 -3.49 -16.16 10.78
N PHE A 141 -2.95 -16.79 11.83
CA PHE A 141 -1.51 -16.90 12.00
C PHE A 141 -0.85 -17.70 10.87
N CYS A 142 -1.48 -18.77 10.40
CA CYS A 142 -1.01 -19.54 9.24
C CYS A 142 -0.93 -18.68 7.97
N ILE A 143 -1.98 -17.89 7.70
CA ILE A 143 -2.07 -17.00 6.54
C ILE A 143 -0.92 -15.97 6.57
N THR A 144 -0.66 -15.36 7.73
CA THR A 144 0.32 -14.28 7.82
C THR A 144 1.76 -14.78 7.91
N SER A 145 2.01 -15.97 8.48
CA SER A 145 3.38 -16.48 8.72
C SER A 145 3.92 -17.44 7.66
N LYS A 146 3.04 -18.12 6.90
CA LYS A 146 3.45 -19.15 5.92
C LYS A 146 3.30 -18.75 4.47
N LYS A 147 2.91 -17.51 4.20
CA LYS A 147 2.78 -17.01 2.83
C LYS A 147 4.14 -16.93 2.15
N GLU A 148 4.16 -17.09 0.83
CA GLU A 148 5.37 -16.90 0.04
C GLU A 148 5.76 -15.42 -0.07
N SER A 149 7.06 -15.15 -0.32
CA SER A 149 7.54 -13.81 -0.65
C SER A 149 6.77 -13.21 -1.83
N GLY A 150 6.40 -11.94 -1.71
CA GLY A 150 5.61 -11.20 -2.70
C GLY A 150 4.10 -11.41 -2.62
N VAL A 151 3.59 -12.35 -1.80
CA VAL A 151 2.15 -12.48 -1.54
C VAL A 151 1.68 -11.33 -0.65
N ILE A 152 0.66 -10.60 -1.14
CA ILE A 152 0.09 -9.42 -0.47
C ILE A 152 -1.31 -9.67 0.11
N SER A 153 -1.96 -10.79 -0.24
CA SER A 153 -3.23 -11.18 0.35
C SER A 153 -3.43 -12.70 0.39
N GLY A 154 -4.22 -13.14 1.37
CA GLY A 154 -4.55 -14.54 1.63
C GLY A 154 -5.95 -14.64 2.22
N VAL A 155 -6.90 -15.21 1.47
CA VAL A 155 -8.32 -15.25 1.86
C VAL A 155 -8.81 -16.69 1.86
N GLN A 156 -9.47 -17.10 2.94
CA GLN A 156 -10.15 -18.39 3.03
C GLN A 156 -11.67 -18.18 2.98
N ASN A 157 -12.30 -18.61 1.89
CA ASN A 157 -13.72 -18.34 1.61
C ASN A 157 -14.68 -19.36 2.24
N THR A 158 -14.19 -20.56 2.60
CA THR A 158 -15.02 -21.65 3.13
C THR A 158 -14.37 -22.29 4.36
N GLU A 159 -15.17 -22.91 5.21
CA GLU A 159 -14.67 -23.63 6.39
C GLU A 159 -13.73 -24.77 5.97
N ASN A 160 -12.51 -24.78 6.50
CA ASN A 160 -11.45 -25.75 6.14
C ASN A 160 -11.08 -25.78 4.64
N GLY A 161 -11.51 -24.78 3.87
CA GLY A 161 -11.14 -24.63 2.46
C GLY A 161 -9.69 -24.17 2.28
N PRO A 162 -9.18 -24.20 1.03
CA PRO A 162 -7.86 -23.66 0.73
C PRO A 162 -7.81 -22.14 0.98
N ILE A 163 -6.60 -21.64 1.24
CA ILE A 163 -6.32 -20.21 1.25
C ILE A 163 -6.02 -19.78 -0.18
N GLU A 164 -6.74 -18.79 -0.67
CA GLU A 164 -6.50 -18.13 -1.95
C GLU A 164 -5.43 -17.05 -1.75
N TRP A 165 -4.25 -17.29 -2.29
CA TRP A 165 -3.11 -16.38 -2.22
C TRP A 165 -3.04 -15.51 -3.46
N SER A 166 -2.74 -14.22 -3.29
CA SER A 166 -2.54 -13.30 -4.42
C SER A 166 -1.33 -12.39 -4.22
N LYS A 167 -0.60 -12.18 -5.31
CA LYS A 167 0.47 -11.17 -5.46
C LYS A 167 -0.03 -9.89 -6.11
N GLU A 168 -1.32 -9.83 -6.46
CA GLU A 168 -1.96 -8.70 -7.13
C GLU A 168 -3.11 -8.13 -6.30
N LEU A 169 -3.39 -6.83 -6.51
CA LEU A 169 -4.58 -6.18 -5.98
C LEU A 169 -5.85 -6.72 -6.67
N PRO A 170 -6.98 -6.84 -5.95
CA PRO A 170 -8.21 -7.38 -6.53
C PRO A 170 -8.70 -6.52 -7.70
N ARG A 171 -9.39 -7.14 -8.66
CA ARG A 171 -9.93 -6.44 -9.83
C ARG A 171 -10.86 -5.28 -9.47
N THR A 172 -11.56 -5.40 -8.35
CA THR A 172 -12.46 -4.38 -7.81
C THR A 172 -11.77 -3.13 -7.28
N CYS A 173 -10.46 -3.17 -7.03
CA CYS A 173 -9.68 -2.02 -6.55
C CYS A 173 -9.84 -0.81 -7.48
N LEU A 174 -9.96 0.40 -6.93
CA LEU A 174 -10.17 1.62 -7.73
C LEU A 174 -8.88 2.20 -8.31
N LEU A 175 -7.70 1.78 -7.82
CA LEU A 175 -6.42 2.27 -8.34
C LEU A 175 -6.24 1.89 -9.80
N SER A 176 -5.73 2.82 -10.60
CA SER A 176 -5.44 2.58 -12.01
C SER A 176 -4.38 1.50 -12.19
N PRO A 177 -4.37 0.76 -13.32
CA PRO A 177 -3.33 -0.24 -13.58
C PRO A 177 -1.91 0.30 -13.45
N GLY A 178 -1.65 1.52 -13.93
CA GLY A 178 -0.34 2.18 -13.82
C GLY A 178 0.07 2.45 -12.37
N LEU A 179 -0.87 2.85 -11.49
CA LEU A 179 -0.55 3.01 -10.07
C LEU A 179 -0.40 1.66 -9.35
N ARG A 180 -1.22 0.66 -9.69
CA ARG A 180 -1.11 -0.69 -9.12
C ARG A 180 0.29 -1.29 -9.34
N GLU A 181 0.89 -1.05 -10.51
CA GLU A 181 2.26 -1.48 -10.81
C GLU A 181 3.28 -0.93 -9.80
N LYS A 182 3.08 0.29 -9.29
CA LYS A 182 3.97 0.92 -8.31
C LYS A 182 3.64 0.51 -6.87
N VAL A 183 2.36 0.32 -6.56
CA VAL A 183 1.87 0.04 -5.20
C VAL A 183 2.05 -1.44 -4.80
N VAL A 184 1.90 -2.38 -5.74
CA VAL A 184 2.01 -3.82 -5.45
C VAL A 184 3.40 -4.20 -4.88
N PRO A 185 4.54 -3.77 -5.48
CA PRO A 185 5.86 -4.01 -4.91
C PRO A 185 6.04 -3.42 -3.51
N LEU A 186 5.49 -2.22 -3.28
CA LEU A 186 5.50 -1.57 -1.98
C LEU A 186 4.75 -2.40 -0.93
N LEU A 187 3.55 -2.89 -1.25
CA LEU A 187 2.78 -3.77 -0.37
C LEU A 187 3.48 -5.10 -0.12
N ALA A 188 4.10 -5.68 -1.16
CA ALA A 188 4.86 -6.93 -1.05
C ALA A 188 6.04 -6.80 -0.07
N GLY A 189 6.75 -5.68 -0.11
CA GLY A 189 7.86 -5.39 0.81
C GLY A 189 7.41 -5.15 2.24
N LEU A 190 6.34 -4.36 2.44
CA LEU A 190 5.79 -4.07 3.76
C LEU A 190 5.16 -5.30 4.44
N LEU A 191 4.57 -6.19 3.65
CA LEU A 191 3.94 -7.41 4.12
C LEU A 191 4.88 -8.61 4.05
N GLU A 192 6.21 -8.44 4.00
CA GLU A 192 7.14 -9.57 4.04
C GLU A 192 7.24 -10.14 5.48
N CYS A 193 7.21 -11.48 5.59
CA CYS A 193 7.32 -12.21 6.86
C CYS A 193 8.63 -13.00 6.98
N ASP A 194 9.42 -13.09 5.91
CA ASP A 194 10.78 -13.61 5.95
C ASP A 194 11.73 -12.54 6.52
N ASP A 195 12.24 -12.77 7.73
CA ASP A 195 13.13 -11.85 8.46
C ASP A 195 14.32 -11.35 7.61
N SER A 196 14.82 -12.17 6.67
CA SER A 196 15.96 -11.82 5.82
C SER A 196 15.62 -10.87 4.66
N LYS A 197 14.33 -10.73 4.35
CA LYS A 197 13.81 -9.94 3.22
C LYS A 197 12.88 -8.82 3.66
N MET A 198 12.54 -8.75 4.94
CA MET A 198 11.75 -7.66 5.52
C MET A 198 12.36 -6.31 5.15
N TRP A 199 11.50 -5.40 4.72
CA TRP A 199 11.94 -4.06 4.36
C TRP A 199 12.44 -3.28 5.57
N THR A 200 13.43 -2.43 5.32
CA THR A 200 13.82 -1.36 6.25
C THR A 200 12.94 -0.12 6.06
N PHE A 201 13.02 0.81 7.00
CA PHE A 201 12.33 2.10 6.86
C PHE A 201 12.86 2.91 5.67
N GLU A 202 14.16 2.84 5.41
CA GLU A 202 14.81 3.51 4.28
C GLU A 202 14.23 3.03 2.95
N GLN A 203 14.13 1.70 2.77
CA GLN A 203 13.51 1.11 1.57
C GLN A 203 12.05 1.53 1.40
N PHE A 204 11.28 1.56 2.50
CA PHE A 204 9.91 2.06 2.48
C PHE A 204 9.84 3.54 2.04
N PHE A 205 10.65 4.42 2.64
CA PHE A 205 10.65 5.84 2.31
C PHE A 205 11.12 6.12 0.89
N GLU A 206 12.13 5.39 0.41
CA GLU A 206 12.60 5.46 -0.97
C GLU A 206 11.50 5.03 -1.95
N SER A 207 10.87 3.88 -1.71
CA SER A 207 9.77 3.39 -2.55
C SER A 207 8.59 4.37 -2.60
N VAL A 208 8.16 4.92 -1.46
CA VAL A 208 7.11 5.95 -1.44
C VAL A 208 7.53 7.19 -2.22
N THR A 209 8.78 7.63 -2.05
CA THR A 209 9.31 8.80 -2.76
C THR A 209 9.31 8.58 -4.27
N GLU A 210 9.66 7.39 -4.74
CA GLU A 210 9.59 7.03 -6.16
C GLU A 210 8.17 7.11 -6.70
N VAL A 211 7.18 6.51 -6.00
CA VAL A 211 5.77 6.57 -6.40
C VAL A 211 5.28 8.03 -6.46
N LEU A 212 5.58 8.83 -5.45
CA LEU A 212 5.08 10.22 -5.35
C LEU A 212 5.80 11.19 -6.31
N ARG A 213 6.99 10.84 -6.80
CA ARG A 213 7.71 11.63 -7.82
C ARG A 213 7.25 11.34 -9.23
N CYS A 214 6.47 10.28 -9.45
CA CYS A 214 5.90 10.02 -10.76
C CYS A 214 5.00 11.18 -11.19
N ARG A 215 5.19 11.64 -12.43
CA ARG A 215 4.24 12.49 -13.14
C ARG A 215 3.13 11.62 -13.70
N LEU A 216 1.90 11.91 -13.29
CA LEU A 216 0.71 11.32 -13.89
C LEU A 216 0.43 11.99 -15.25
N VAL A 217 0.40 11.18 -16.31
CA VAL A 217 -0.05 11.58 -17.63
C VAL A 217 -1.35 10.86 -17.95
N HIS A 218 -2.39 11.64 -18.25
CA HIS A 218 -3.69 11.14 -18.64
C HIS A 218 -3.71 10.92 -20.17
N VAL A 219 -4.03 9.71 -20.61
CA VAL A 219 -4.15 9.37 -22.04
C VAL A 219 -5.54 8.81 -22.30
N LEU A 220 -6.34 9.51 -23.12
CA LEU A 220 -7.63 8.99 -23.57
C LEU A 220 -7.42 7.96 -24.69
N TYR A 221 -7.69 6.69 -24.41
CA TYR A 221 -7.61 5.61 -25.39
C TYR A 221 -8.91 5.49 -26.17
N LEU A 222 -8.95 6.14 -27.34
CA LEU A 222 -10.16 6.29 -28.15
C LEU A 222 -10.77 4.96 -28.63
N ASN A 223 -9.97 3.93 -28.88
CA ASN A 223 -10.49 2.64 -29.38
C ASN A 223 -11.44 1.96 -28.38
N GLU A 224 -11.22 2.16 -27.08
CA GLU A 224 -12.02 1.58 -26.01
C GLU A 224 -12.79 2.63 -25.19
N GLY A 225 -12.63 3.92 -25.52
CA GLY A 225 -13.31 5.02 -24.83
C GLY A 225 -12.98 5.13 -23.35
N ARG A 226 -11.75 4.76 -22.95
CA ARG A 226 -11.31 4.81 -21.54
C ARG A 226 -10.05 5.62 -21.35
N GLU A 227 -9.85 6.08 -20.12
CA GLU A 227 -8.66 6.80 -19.72
C GLU A 227 -7.57 5.83 -19.23
N ILE A 228 -6.32 6.15 -19.57
CA ILE A 228 -5.10 5.47 -19.13
C ILE A 228 -4.36 6.44 -18.23
N HIS A 229 -4.01 5.99 -17.04
CA HIS A 229 -3.21 6.74 -16.08
C HIS A 229 -1.78 6.25 -16.15
N ALA A 230 -0.92 7.01 -16.80
CA ALA A 230 0.49 6.68 -16.98
C ALA A 230 1.34 7.34 -15.90
N TYR A 231 1.87 6.55 -14.96
CA TYR A 231 2.73 7.03 -13.87
C TYR A 231 4.19 6.97 -14.29
N LEU A 232 4.71 8.11 -14.74
CA LEU A 232 6.03 8.20 -15.36
C LEU A 232 7.05 8.88 -14.44
N PRO A 233 8.29 8.38 -14.31
CA PRO A 233 9.31 9.10 -13.56
C PRO A 233 9.61 10.49 -14.18
N PRO A 234 10.15 11.47 -13.42
CA PRO A 234 10.38 12.83 -13.91
C PRO A 234 11.18 12.93 -15.22
N GLN A 235 12.13 12.02 -15.41
CA GLN A 235 13.01 11.91 -16.57
C GLN A 235 12.46 11.01 -17.70
N ALA A 236 11.19 10.61 -17.61
CA ALA A 236 10.58 9.72 -18.60
C ALA A 236 10.55 10.32 -20.01
N THR A 237 10.83 9.44 -20.97
CA THR A 237 10.81 9.71 -22.39
C THR A 237 9.46 9.35 -23.01
N LEU A 238 9.28 9.68 -24.29
CA LEU A 238 8.13 9.20 -25.06
C LEU A 238 8.09 7.66 -25.12
N SER A 239 9.24 6.99 -25.15
CA SER A 239 9.29 5.52 -25.16
C SER A 239 8.70 4.94 -23.87
N ASP A 240 8.95 5.58 -22.72
CA ASP A 240 8.40 5.15 -21.44
C ASP A 240 6.88 5.33 -21.40
N LEU A 241 6.37 6.46 -21.92
CA LEU A 241 4.93 6.66 -22.08
C LEU A 241 4.30 5.58 -22.98
N LYS A 242 4.94 5.26 -24.11
CA LYS A 242 4.44 4.22 -25.01
C LYS A 242 4.48 2.82 -24.38
N ALA A 243 5.49 2.53 -23.58
CA ALA A 243 5.56 1.29 -22.81
C ALA A 243 4.43 1.19 -21.78
N GLU A 244 4.13 2.28 -21.07
CA GLU A 244 3.03 2.34 -20.10
C GLU A 244 1.67 2.13 -20.78
N VAL A 245 1.44 2.80 -21.92
CA VAL A 245 0.24 2.58 -22.74
C VAL A 245 0.16 1.13 -23.21
N TYR A 246 1.28 0.52 -23.64
CA TYR A 246 1.32 -0.88 -24.03
C TYR A 246 0.94 -1.81 -22.88
N GLN A 247 1.46 -1.62 -21.67
CA GLN A 247 1.09 -2.45 -20.51
C GLN A 247 -0.40 -2.40 -20.21
N GLN A 248 -1.04 -1.24 -20.41
CA GLN A 248 -2.46 -1.05 -20.09
C GLN A 248 -3.42 -1.39 -21.24
N THR A 249 -2.95 -1.50 -22.49
CA THR A 249 -3.81 -1.70 -23.68
C THR A 249 -3.41 -2.86 -24.57
N ASN A 250 -2.21 -3.40 -24.39
CA ASN A 250 -1.56 -4.35 -25.30
C ASN A 250 -1.39 -3.82 -26.74
N LEU A 251 -1.47 -2.50 -26.96
CA LEU A 251 -1.26 -1.86 -28.27
C LEU A 251 0.23 -1.60 -28.51
N PRO A 252 0.89 -2.24 -29.49
CA PRO A 252 2.33 -2.09 -29.70
C PRO A 252 2.74 -0.64 -29.97
N ALA A 253 3.92 -0.22 -29.49
CA ALA A 253 4.40 1.16 -29.59
C ALA A 253 4.42 1.74 -31.02
N ALA A 254 4.66 0.90 -32.03
CA ALA A 254 4.63 1.28 -33.45
C ALA A 254 3.21 1.59 -33.97
N SER A 255 2.19 1.08 -33.31
CA SER A 255 0.77 1.29 -33.63
C SER A 255 0.11 2.37 -32.76
N GLN A 256 0.87 2.98 -31.84
CA GLN A 256 0.38 4.05 -30.97
C GLN A 256 0.57 5.42 -31.63
N LEU A 257 -0.54 6.05 -32.00
CA LEU A 257 -0.60 7.43 -32.46
C LEU A 257 -1.05 8.34 -31.30
N LEU A 258 -0.10 8.99 -30.64
CA LEU A 258 -0.37 9.89 -29.51
C LEU A 258 -0.56 11.32 -30.03
N LEU A 259 -1.72 11.92 -29.72
CA LEU A 259 -2.10 13.26 -30.14
C LEU A 259 -2.25 14.16 -28.91
N LEU A 260 -1.80 15.41 -29.03
CA LEU A 260 -2.14 16.48 -28.10
C LEU A 260 -3.60 16.95 -28.32
N PRO A 261 -4.22 17.65 -27.37
CA PRO A 261 -5.60 18.14 -27.50
C PRO A 261 -5.86 18.98 -28.77
N GLU A 262 -4.84 19.65 -29.30
CA GLU A 262 -4.90 20.45 -30.52
C GLU A 262 -4.84 19.61 -31.81
N GLY A 263 -4.77 18.28 -31.71
CA GLY A 263 -4.69 17.36 -32.83
C GLY A 263 -3.28 17.20 -33.42
N VAL A 264 -2.25 17.68 -32.74
CA VAL A 264 -0.85 17.56 -33.17
C VAL A 264 -0.25 16.26 -32.64
N LEU A 265 0.47 15.51 -33.50
CA LEU A 265 1.23 14.34 -33.08
C LEU A 265 2.29 14.72 -32.02
N LEU A 266 2.27 14.00 -30.89
CA LEU A 266 3.16 14.26 -29.77
C LEU A 266 4.65 14.15 -30.17
N GLU A 267 4.98 13.19 -31.05
CA GLU A 267 6.32 13.03 -31.61
C GLU A 267 6.83 14.30 -32.32
N ASN A 268 5.95 14.94 -33.11
CA ASN A 268 6.29 16.16 -33.84
C ASN A 268 6.47 17.35 -32.90
N ALA A 269 5.70 17.41 -31.81
CA ALA A 269 5.81 18.47 -30.81
C ALA A 269 7.13 18.37 -30.03
N LEU A 270 7.53 17.15 -29.64
CA LEU A 270 8.78 16.89 -28.92
C LEU A 270 10.02 17.14 -29.80
N GLY A 271 9.97 16.79 -31.09
CA GLY A 271 11.08 17.01 -32.03
C GLY A 271 11.31 18.47 -32.45
N ARG A 272 10.39 19.40 -32.13
CA ARG A 272 10.55 20.84 -32.38
C ARG A 272 11.23 21.59 -31.23
N GLY A 273 11.47 20.92 -30.10
CA GLY A 273 12.06 21.50 -28.89
C GLY A 273 13.54 21.16 -28.65
N SER A 274 14.19 20.46 -29.59
CA SER A 274 15.62 20.09 -29.55
C SER A 274 16.47 20.92 -30.49
#